data_AF-A0A933JH66-F1
#
_entry.id   AF-A0A933JH66-F1
#
_cell.length_a   1.000
_cell.length_b   1.000
_cell.length_c   1.000
_cell.angle_alpha   90.00
_cell.angle_beta   90.00
_cell.angle_gamma   90.00
#
_symmetry.space_group_name_H-M   'P 1'
#
loop_
_entity.id
_entity.type
_entity.pdbx_description
1 polymer ?
#
loop_
_entity_poly.entity_id
_entity_poly.type
_entity_poly.pdbx_seq_one_letter_code
_entity_poly.pdbx_strand_id
1 'polypeptide(L)'
;MIPFPTRTLPHTDLPIADNVMHPFEQLLDFKTFSSLRRMVTHQHSKPLLKRTDFMKQVTLYLPEVAARIEESDFGIVHLEVGAMRLTTREAIIGRDFATVRRHLSLITDLFDRADGELYEAICISYLEALLVEETSPVFLEARSMLSKPMENVLRQTELRMDKLRSETNKNAPALAHQGVRRSLQELD
;
A
#
# COMPACT_ATOMS: atom_id res chain seq x y z
N MET A 1 -32.90 49.73 34.45
CA MET A 1 -32.55 48.67 35.43
C MET A 1 -33.80 47.83 35.65
N ILE A 2 -33.78 46.58 35.18
CA ILE A 2 -34.92 45.65 35.23
C ILE A 2 -34.50 44.49 36.15
N PRO A 3 -35.29 44.09 37.17
CA PRO A 3 -34.90 43.07 38.13
C PRO A 3 -35.13 41.65 37.61
N PHE A 4 -34.23 40.72 37.96
CA PHE A 4 -34.37 39.29 37.69
C PHE A 4 -35.18 38.62 38.82
N PRO A 5 -36.16 37.75 38.52
CA PRO A 5 -36.83 36.93 39.52
C PRO A 5 -36.01 35.68 39.87
N THR A 6 -35.72 35.52 41.16
CA THR A 6 -35.16 34.33 41.82
C THR A 6 -36.15 33.16 41.75
N ARG A 7 -35.75 32.06 41.11
CA ARG A 7 -36.48 30.78 41.18
C ARG A 7 -35.97 29.97 42.37
N THR A 8 -36.89 29.75 43.31
CA THR A 8 -36.83 28.80 44.43
C THR A 8 -36.73 27.36 43.92
N LEU A 9 -35.82 26.58 44.51
CA LEU A 9 -35.67 25.13 44.30
C LEU A 9 -36.82 24.36 44.98
N PRO A 10 -37.44 23.38 44.32
CA PRO A 10 -38.29 22.41 44.99
C PRO A 10 -37.45 21.32 45.66
N HIS A 11 -37.63 21.20 46.98
CA HIS A 11 -37.16 20.08 47.80
C HIS A 11 -37.75 18.79 47.21
N THR A 12 -36.89 17.91 46.71
CA THR A 12 -37.31 16.58 46.25
C THR A 12 -36.75 15.56 47.23
N ASP A 13 -37.62 15.07 48.11
CA ASP A 13 -37.34 13.94 48.97
C ASP A 13 -37.16 12.69 48.10
N LEU A 14 -35.94 12.17 48.03
CA LEU A 14 -35.64 10.89 47.41
C LEU A 14 -35.48 9.83 48.51
N PRO A 15 -36.22 8.71 48.45
CA PRO A 15 -35.98 7.59 49.35
C PRO A 15 -34.64 6.94 48.99
N ILE A 16 -33.85 6.70 50.04
CA ILE A 16 -32.64 5.87 50.01
C ILE A 16 -33.04 4.46 49.59
N ALA A 17 -32.67 4.08 48.37
CA ALA A 17 -32.68 2.69 47.91
C ALA A 17 -31.23 2.23 47.80
N ASP A 18 -30.84 1.42 48.76
CA ASP A 18 -29.63 0.61 48.76
C ASP A 18 -29.54 -0.26 47.50
N ASN A 19 -28.30 -0.45 47.03
CA ASN A 19 -27.86 -1.54 46.16
C ASN A 19 -28.63 -1.79 44.85
N VAL A 20 -28.00 -1.48 43.72
CA VAL A 20 -27.52 -2.44 42.70
C VAL A 20 -27.07 -1.60 41.50
N MET A 21 -25.81 -1.17 41.51
CA MET A 21 -25.12 -0.68 40.31
C MET A 21 -24.46 -1.85 39.58
N HIS A 22 -25.24 -2.74 38.97
CA HIS A 22 -24.72 -3.62 37.90
C HIS A 22 -25.68 -3.74 36.69
N PRO A 23 -26.08 -2.65 36.00
CA PRO A 23 -26.87 -2.79 34.77
C PRO A 23 -26.03 -3.30 33.58
N PHE A 24 -24.70 -3.16 33.63
CA PHE A 24 -23.84 -3.34 32.45
C PHE A 24 -23.12 -4.69 32.36
N GLU A 25 -23.05 -5.48 33.43
CA GLU A 25 -22.32 -6.77 33.39
C GLU A 25 -23.12 -7.89 32.70
N GLN A 26 -24.44 -7.77 32.59
CA GLN A 26 -25.30 -8.77 31.92
C GLN A 26 -25.56 -8.46 30.43
N LEU A 27 -25.06 -7.34 29.90
CA LEU A 27 -25.35 -6.88 28.53
C LEU A 27 -24.38 -7.40 27.46
N LEU A 28 -23.32 -8.12 27.85
CA LEU A 28 -22.33 -8.70 26.94
C LEU A 28 -22.30 -10.22 27.10
N ASP A 29 -23.40 -10.88 26.70
CA ASP A 29 -23.37 -12.34 26.58
C ASP A 29 -22.47 -12.75 25.39
N PHE A 30 -21.99 -14.00 25.42
CA PHE A 30 -21.09 -14.51 24.37
C PHE A 30 -21.77 -14.48 22.98
N LYS A 31 -23.09 -14.53 22.92
CA LYS A 31 -23.87 -14.42 21.68
C LYS A 31 -23.81 -13.00 21.10
N THR A 32 -23.90 -11.97 21.94
CA THR A 32 -23.74 -10.57 21.57
C THR A 32 -22.30 -10.30 21.15
N PHE A 33 -21.32 -10.79 21.93
CA PHE A 33 -19.90 -10.70 21.55
C PHE A 33 -19.59 -11.39 20.21
N SER A 34 -20.08 -12.61 19.98
CA SER A 34 -19.84 -13.34 18.73
C SER A 34 -20.56 -12.69 17.53
N SER A 35 -21.75 -12.13 17.74
CA SER A 35 -22.48 -11.36 16.72
C SER A 35 -21.77 -10.05 16.39
N LEU A 36 -21.30 -9.31 17.42
CA LEU A 36 -20.49 -8.10 17.25
C LEU A 36 -19.16 -8.43 16.57
N ARG A 37 -18.45 -9.47 17.00
CA ARG A 37 -17.21 -9.94 16.36
C ARG A 37 -17.45 -10.30 14.90
N ARG A 38 -18.53 -11.02 14.58
CA ARG A 38 -18.90 -11.37 13.21
C ARG A 38 -19.24 -10.13 12.37
N MET A 39 -19.98 -9.19 12.93
CA MET A 39 -20.32 -7.91 12.29
C MET A 39 -19.08 -7.06 12.04
N VAL A 40 -18.17 -6.97 13.00
CA VAL A 40 -16.88 -6.29 12.90
C VAL A 40 -15.99 -6.97 11.86
N THR A 41 -15.92 -8.31 11.83
CA THR A 41 -15.16 -9.03 10.80
C THR A 41 -15.72 -8.81 9.39
N HIS A 42 -17.03 -8.63 9.23
CA HIS A 42 -17.64 -8.31 7.93
C HIS A 42 -17.56 -6.81 7.59
N GLN A 43 -17.56 -5.91 8.58
CA GLN A 43 -17.33 -4.47 8.38
C GLN A 43 -15.89 -4.15 8.00
N HIS A 44 -14.93 -5.01 8.35
CA HIS A 44 -13.52 -4.81 8.04
C HIS A 44 -13.09 -5.23 6.62
N SER A 45 -13.93 -5.93 5.85
CA SER A 45 -13.63 -6.16 4.43
C SER A 45 -14.00 -4.92 3.62
N LYS A 46 -13.17 -3.88 3.68
CA LYS A 46 -13.25 -2.78 2.70
C LYS A 46 -13.18 -3.41 1.30
N PRO A 47 -14.02 -2.98 0.34
CA PRO A 47 -14.01 -3.57 -0.99
C PRO A 47 -12.62 -3.39 -1.61
N LEU A 48 -12.14 -4.44 -2.27
CA LEU A 48 -10.89 -4.39 -3.02
C LEU A 48 -11.02 -3.37 -4.15
N LEU A 49 -9.97 -2.59 -4.33
CA LEU A 49 -9.83 -1.58 -5.36
C LEU A 49 -9.32 -2.24 -6.63
N LYS A 50 -9.98 -1.95 -7.74
CA LYS A 50 -9.62 -2.48 -9.06
C LYS A 50 -8.98 -1.40 -9.92
N ARG A 51 -8.54 -1.78 -11.12
CA ARG A 51 -8.09 -0.85 -12.17
C ARG A 51 -8.99 0.36 -12.36
N THR A 52 -10.31 0.18 -12.37
CA THR A 52 -11.25 1.30 -12.57
C THR A 52 -11.24 2.29 -11.41
N ASP A 53 -10.98 1.84 -10.18
CA ASP A 53 -10.84 2.72 -9.02
C ASP A 53 -9.50 3.46 -9.04
N PHE A 54 -8.43 2.78 -9.45
CA PHE A 54 -7.13 3.41 -9.74
C PHE A 54 -7.29 4.56 -10.74
N MET A 55 -7.91 4.29 -11.90
CA MET A 55 -8.08 5.29 -12.95
C MET A 55 -8.93 6.49 -12.50
N LYS A 56 -9.98 6.26 -11.71
CA LYS A 56 -10.77 7.35 -11.11
C LYS A 56 -9.93 8.22 -10.19
N GLN A 57 -9.16 7.58 -9.29
CA GLN A 57 -8.33 8.31 -8.34
C GLN A 57 -7.22 9.11 -9.03
N VAL A 58 -6.54 8.50 -10.02
CA VAL A 58 -5.53 9.19 -10.83
C VAL A 58 -6.13 10.39 -11.55
N THR A 59 -7.28 10.22 -12.21
CA THR A 59 -7.94 11.32 -12.94
C THR A 59 -8.36 12.47 -12.01
N LEU A 60 -8.83 12.16 -10.80
CA LEU A 60 -9.33 13.15 -9.85
C LEU A 60 -8.21 13.88 -9.08
N TYR A 61 -7.16 13.17 -8.70
CA TYR A 61 -6.17 13.68 -7.75
C TYR A 61 -4.80 13.96 -8.38
N LEU A 62 -4.48 13.30 -9.50
CA LEU A 62 -3.18 13.38 -10.18
C LEU A 62 -3.36 13.59 -11.69
N PRO A 63 -3.94 14.73 -12.11
CA PRO A 63 -4.20 15.00 -13.53
C PRO A 63 -2.92 14.96 -14.39
N GLU A 64 -1.76 15.27 -13.82
CA GLU A 64 -0.47 15.16 -14.50
C GLU A 64 -0.09 13.72 -14.88
N VAL A 65 -0.54 12.74 -14.09
CA VAL A 65 -0.36 11.32 -14.38
C VAL A 65 -1.39 10.86 -15.40
N ALA A 66 -2.65 11.29 -15.25
CA ALA A 66 -3.72 10.98 -16.18
C ALA A 66 -3.38 11.45 -17.62
N ALA A 67 -2.78 12.64 -17.74
CA ALA A 67 -2.36 13.20 -19.02
C ALA A 67 -1.28 12.39 -19.76
N ARG A 68 -0.62 11.45 -19.08
CA ARG A 68 0.42 10.58 -19.67
C ARG A 68 -0.09 9.24 -20.15
N ILE A 69 -1.32 8.88 -19.81
CA ILE A 69 -1.88 7.60 -20.22
C ILE A 69 -2.39 7.78 -21.64
N GLU A 70 -1.68 7.16 -22.58
CA GLU A 70 -2.05 7.17 -23.99
C GLU A 70 -3.20 6.18 -24.27
N GLU A 71 -3.90 6.37 -25.39
CA GLU A 71 -4.99 5.48 -25.79
C GLU A 71 -4.53 4.02 -25.96
N SER A 72 -3.27 3.81 -26.40
CA SER A 72 -2.66 2.49 -26.54
C SER A 72 -2.40 1.79 -25.21
N ASP A 73 -2.25 2.55 -24.13
CA ASP A 73 -1.94 2.03 -22.79
C ASP A 73 -3.21 1.76 -21.99
N PHE A 74 -4.32 2.36 -22.42
CA PHE A 74 -5.60 2.27 -21.74
C PHE A 74 -6.13 0.85 -21.73
N GLY A 75 -6.48 0.34 -20.55
CA GLY A 75 -6.89 -1.06 -20.38
C GLY A 75 -5.82 -1.95 -19.76
N ILE A 76 -4.55 -1.54 -19.86
CA ILE A 76 -3.41 -2.36 -19.44
C ILE A 76 -2.87 -1.81 -18.12
N VAL A 77 -3.28 -2.39 -17.00
CA VAL A 77 -3.00 -1.86 -15.64
C VAL A 77 -1.52 -1.62 -15.38
N HIS A 78 -0.63 -2.47 -15.91
CA HIS A 78 0.82 -2.30 -15.76
C HIS A 78 1.35 -1.05 -16.48
N LEU A 79 0.77 -0.66 -17.62
CA LEU A 79 1.16 0.55 -18.34
C LEU A 79 0.56 1.79 -17.68
N GLU A 80 -0.69 1.70 -17.22
CA GLU A 80 -1.37 2.77 -16.47
C GLU A 80 -0.61 3.09 -15.15
N VAL A 81 -0.18 2.05 -14.43
CA VAL A 81 0.70 2.18 -13.25
C VAL A 81 2.12 2.63 -13.66
N GLY A 82 2.58 2.25 -14.85
CA GLY A 82 3.83 2.71 -15.44
C GLY A 82 3.86 4.23 -15.67
N ALA A 83 2.75 4.83 -16.09
CA ALA A 83 2.61 6.29 -16.23
C ALA A 83 2.77 7.00 -14.87
N MET A 84 2.17 6.43 -13.82
CA MET A 84 2.35 6.88 -12.44
C MET A 84 3.82 6.81 -12.03
N ARG A 85 4.50 5.69 -12.29
CA ARG A 85 5.94 5.51 -12.02
C ARG A 85 6.79 6.58 -12.72
N LEU A 86 6.58 6.81 -14.02
CA LEU A 86 7.37 7.76 -14.80
C LEU A 86 7.25 9.18 -14.23
N THR A 87 6.03 9.56 -13.83
CA THR A 87 5.76 10.87 -13.23
C THR A 87 6.39 11.00 -11.85
N THR A 88 6.29 9.98 -11.01
CA THR A 88 6.99 9.96 -9.72
C THR A 88 8.50 10.07 -9.92
N ARG A 89 9.07 9.34 -10.90
CA ARG A 89 10.51 9.35 -11.19
C ARG A 89 10.99 10.75 -11.56
N GLU A 90 10.25 11.46 -12.41
CA GLU A 90 10.59 12.83 -12.76
C GLU A 90 10.49 13.78 -11.58
N ALA A 91 9.48 13.63 -10.72
CA ALA A 91 9.37 14.41 -9.48
C ALA A 91 10.56 14.16 -8.54
N ILE A 92 11.03 12.90 -8.43
CA ILE A 92 12.24 12.55 -7.66
C ILE A 92 13.47 13.24 -8.25
N ILE A 93 13.67 13.14 -9.56
CA ILE A 93 14.81 13.74 -10.25
C ILE A 93 14.79 15.28 -10.12
N GLY A 94 13.60 15.88 -10.27
CA GLY A 94 13.36 17.31 -10.07
C GLY A 94 13.39 17.76 -8.61
N ARG A 95 13.58 16.84 -7.65
CA ARG A 95 13.52 17.08 -6.19
C ARG A 95 12.21 17.72 -5.72
N ASP A 96 11.13 17.51 -6.47
CA ASP A 96 9.78 17.92 -6.07
C ASP A 96 9.18 16.88 -5.11
N PHE A 97 9.70 16.87 -3.89
CA PHE A 97 9.27 15.91 -2.88
C PHE A 97 7.84 16.15 -2.38
N ALA A 98 7.25 17.31 -2.65
CA ALA A 98 5.83 17.53 -2.37
C ALA A 98 4.97 16.66 -3.28
N THR A 99 5.29 16.63 -4.58
CA THR A 99 4.65 15.76 -5.56
C THR A 99 4.94 14.29 -5.29
N VAL A 100 6.20 13.93 -4.98
CA VAL A 100 6.57 12.55 -4.61
C VAL A 100 5.73 12.04 -3.43
N ARG A 101 5.57 12.84 -2.37
CA ARG A 101 4.73 12.47 -1.22
C ARG A 101 3.29 12.24 -1.63
N ARG A 102 2.71 13.13 -2.44
CA ARG A 102 1.33 12.97 -2.94
C ARG A 102 1.17 11.66 -3.72
N HIS A 103 2.13 11.36 -4.60
CA HIS A 103 2.13 10.14 -5.40
C HIS A 103 2.24 8.89 -4.53
N LEU A 104 3.17 8.87 -3.59
CA LEU A 104 3.35 7.75 -2.66
C LEU A 104 2.17 7.55 -1.71
N SER A 105 1.53 8.63 -1.25
CA SER A 105 0.31 8.54 -0.43
C SER A 105 -0.83 7.88 -1.20
N LEU A 106 -1.08 8.29 -2.45
CA LEU A 106 -2.12 7.66 -3.26
C LEU A 106 -1.85 6.18 -3.50
N ILE A 107 -0.61 5.83 -3.87
CA ILE A 107 -0.24 4.42 -4.06
C ILE A 107 -0.37 3.63 -2.77
N THR A 108 -0.04 4.20 -1.61
CA THR A 108 -0.23 3.52 -0.32
C THR A 108 -1.70 3.19 -0.08
N ASP A 109 -2.60 4.15 -0.31
CA ASP A 109 -4.04 3.96 -0.13
C ASP A 109 -4.61 2.89 -1.08
N LEU A 110 -4.08 2.83 -2.30
CA LEU A 110 -4.41 1.80 -3.29
C LEU A 110 -3.87 0.44 -2.89
N PHE A 111 -2.59 0.38 -2.51
CA PHE A 111 -1.84 -0.83 -2.20
C PHE A 111 -2.48 -1.65 -1.08
N ASP A 112 -2.95 -1.00 -0.02
CA ASP A 112 -3.59 -1.66 1.14
C ASP A 112 -4.89 -2.39 0.78
N ARG A 113 -5.49 -2.08 -0.37
CA ARG A 113 -6.80 -2.59 -0.79
C ARG A 113 -6.80 -3.11 -2.22
N ALA A 114 -5.66 -3.17 -2.89
CA ALA A 114 -5.60 -3.54 -4.29
C ALA A 114 -6.08 -4.99 -4.48
N ASP A 115 -6.83 -5.25 -5.55
CA ASP A 115 -7.03 -6.61 -6.02
C ASP A 115 -5.73 -7.20 -6.58
N GLY A 116 -5.73 -8.50 -6.90
CA GLY A 116 -4.50 -9.20 -7.27
C GLY A 116 -3.76 -8.56 -8.44
N GLU A 117 -4.49 -8.14 -9.47
CA GLU A 117 -3.93 -7.53 -10.69
C GLU A 117 -3.32 -6.15 -10.40
N LEU A 118 -4.06 -5.28 -9.69
CA LEU A 118 -3.56 -3.96 -9.33
C LEU A 118 -2.40 -4.05 -8.33
N TYR A 119 -2.45 -4.99 -7.39
CA TYR A 119 -1.40 -5.23 -6.41
C TYR A 119 -0.10 -5.64 -7.12
N GLU A 120 -0.18 -6.60 -8.05
CA GLU A 120 0.96 -7.03 -8.85
C GLU A 120 1.55 -5.89 -9.69
N ALA A 121 0.70 -5.09 -10.33
CA ALA A 121 1.12 -3.93 -11.09
C ALA A 121 1.83 -2.88 -10.21
N ILE A 122 1.33 -2.60 -9.00
CA ILE A 122 2.00 -1.69 -8.06
C ILE A 122 3.36 -2.28 -7.62
N CYS A 123 3.43 -3.59 -7.35
CA CYS A 123 4.70 -4.21 -6.96
C CYS A 123 5.75 -4.15 -8.06
N ILE A 124 5.40 -4.59 -9.28
CA ILE A 124 6.34 -4.75 -10.37
C ILE A 124 6.56 -3.43 -11.13
N SER A 125 5.46 -2.85 -11.62
CA SER A 125 5.51 -1.70 -12.54
C SER A 125 5.69 -0.37 -11.82
N TYR A 126 5.46 -0.30 -10.50
CA TYR A 126 5.73 0.89 -9.71
C TYR A 126 6.93 0.71 -8.78
N LEU A 127 6.82 -0.13 -7.74
CA LEU A 127 7.84 -0.22 -6.69
C LEU A 127 9.17 -0.77 -7.20
N GLU A 128 9.15 -1.96 -7.79
CA GLU A 128 10.35 -2.62 -8.30
C GLU A 128 11.02 -1.74 -9.36
N ALA A 129 10.27 -1.37 -10.40
CA ALA A 129 10.81 -0.59 -11.50
C ALA A 129 11.21 0.86 -11.15
N LEU A 130 10.81 1.40 -9.98
CA LEU A 130 11.19 2.76 -9.56
C LEU A 130 12.39 2.78 -8.61
N LEU A 131 12.53 1.77 -7.74
CA LEU A 131 13.40 1.87 -6.56
C LEU A 131 14.42 0.73 -6.44
N VAL A 132 14.20 -0.41 -7.12
CA VAL A 132 15.16 -1.52 -7.04
C VAL A 132 16.43 -1.15 -7.80
N GLU A 133 17.58 -1.46 -7.20
CA GLU A 133 18.93 -1.13 -7.70
C GLU A 133 19.27 0.36 -7.81
N GLU A 134 18.34 1.26 -7.48
CA GLU A 134 18.59 2.70 -7.46
C GLU A 134 19.39 3.11 -6.22
N THR A 135 20.61 3.63 -6.43
CA THR A 135 21.56 3.99 -5.36
C THR A 135 21.74 5.51 -5.20
N SER A 136 21.09 6.30 -6.05
CA SER A 136 21.18 7.75 -6.03
C SER A 136 20.57 8.33 -4.75
N PRO A 137 21.19 9.36 -4.12
CA PRO A 137 20.72 9.91 -2.84
C PRO A 137 19.29 10.45 -2.90
N VAL A 138 18.83 10.99 -4.04
CA VAL A 138 17.46 11.48 -4.19
C VAL A 138 16.42 10.35 -4.20
N PHE A 139 16.80 9.16 -4.71
CA PHE A 139 15.96 7.97 -4.66
C PHE A 139 15.95 7.34 -3.26
N LEU A 140 17.06 7.40 -2.53
CA LEU A 140 17.11 7.00 -1.12
C LEU A 140 16.21 7.88 -0.26
N GLU A 141 16.20 9.20 -0.50
CA GLU A 141 15.28 10.12 0.17
C GLU A 141 13.83 9.80 -0.16
N ALA A 142 13.49 9.58 -1.43
CA ALA A 142 12.13 9.15 -1.82
C ALA A 142 11.73 7.82 -1.17
N ARG A 143 12.66 6.85 -1.10
CA ARG A 143 12.44 5.55 -0.44
C ARG A 143 12.14 5.70 1.04
N SER A 144 12.74 6.67 1.73
CA SER A 144 12.44 6.96 3.14
C SER A 144 11.00 7.44 3.39
N MET A 145 10.30 7.86 2.34
CA MET A 145 8.89 8.30 2.40
C MET A 145 7.90 7.15 2.18
N LEU A 146 8.37 5.93 1.90
CA LEU A 146 7.50 4.77 1.72
C LEU A 146 6.76 4.42 3.01
N SER A 147 5.55 3.89 2.84
CA SER A 147 4.86 3.20 3.91
C SER A 147 5.59 1.89 4.27
N LYS A 148 5.50 1.47 5.54
CA LYS A 148 6.13 0.22 6.00
C LYS A 148 5.74 -1.01 5.18
N PRO A 149 4.47 -1.21 4.77
CA PRO A 149 4.10 -2.34 3.92
C PRO A 149 4.84 -2.35 2.58
N MET A 150 4.89 -1.19 1.90
CA MET A 150 5.58 -1.05 0.61
C MET A 150 7.10 -1.25 0.75
N GLU A 151 7.71 -0.70 1.81
CA GLU A 151 9.13 -0.90 2.09
C GLU A 151 9.46 -2.38 2.32
N ASN A 152 8.60 -3.11 3.04
CA ASN A 152 8.79 -4.54 3.28
C ASN A 152 8.73 -5.37 1.99
N VAL A 153 7.78 -5.05 1.09
CA VAL A 153 7.71 -5.71 -0.22
C VAL A 153 8.96 -5.43 -1.05
N LEU A 154 9.40 -4.18 -1.10
CA LEU A 154 10.61 -3.80 -1.82
C LEU A 154 11.83 -4.59 -1.31
N ARG A 155 11.99 -4.68 0.02
CA ARG A 155 13.07 -5.45 0.65
C ARG A 155 13.00 -6.94 0.30
N GLN A 156 11.81 -7.53 0.25
CA GLN A 156 11.63 -8.93 -0.15
C GLN A 156 12.02 -9.15 -1.62
N THR A 157 11.64 -8.22 -2.50
CA THR A 157 12.03 -8.27 -3.92
C THR A 157 13.55 -8.22 -4.09
N GLU A 158 14.22 -7.32 -3.38
CA GLU A 158 15.69 -7.21 -3.42
C GLU A 158 16.37 -8.49 -2.94
N LEU A 159 15.93 -9.05 -1.81
CA LEU A 159 16.44 -10.32 -1.29
C LEU A 159 16.27 -11.48 -2.28
N ARG A 160 15.12 -11.52 -2.98
CA ARG A 160 14.85 -12.51 -4.03
C ARG A 160 15.83 -12.35 -5.19
N MET A 161 16.09 -11.13 -5.63
CA MET A 161 17.02 -10.88 -6.74
C MET A 161 18.47 -11.20 -6.37
N ASP A 162 18.91 -10.86 -5.16
CA ASP A 162 20.25 -11.18 -4.68
C ASP A 162 20.48 -12.69 -4.61
N LYS A 163 19.45 -13.44 -4.21
CA LYS A 163 19.48 -14.91 -4.23
C LYS A 163 19.64 -15.45 -5.66
N LEU A 164 18.84 -14.95 -6.61
CA LEU A 164 18.92 -15.35 -8.03
C LEU A 164 20.28 -15.02 -8.66
N ARG A 165 20.85 -13.85 -8.34
CA ARG A 165 22.20 -13.44 -8.76
C ARG A 165 23.26 -14.38 -8.20
N SER A 166 23.15 -14.73 -6.92
CA SER A 166 24.07 -15.65 -6.24
C SER A 166 24.03 -17.07 -6.80
N GLU A 167 22.84 -17.57 -7.16
CA GLU A 167 22.66 -18.89 -7.77
C GLU A 167 23.22 -18.93 -9.20
N THR A 168 23.01 -17.86 -9.98
CA THR A 168 23.55 -17.75 -11.34
C THR A 168 25.09 -17.71 -11.33
N ASN A 169 25.68 -16.97 -10.39
CA ASN A 169 27.14 -16.87 -10.27
C ASN A 169 27.80 -18.19 -9.80
N LYS A 170 27.09 -18.99 -8.98
CA LYS A 170 27.54 -20.35 -8.58
C LYS A 170 27.47 -21.37 -9.72
N ASN A 171 26.53 -21.21 -10.65
CA ASN A 171 26.34 -22.12 -11.78
C ASN A 171 27.17 -21.76 -13.02
N ALA A 172 27.71 -20.54 -13.10
CA ALA A 172 28.58 -20.07 -14.19
C ALA A 172 29.87 -20.91 -14.42
N PRO A 173 30.63 -21.38 -13.41
CA PRO A 173 31.86 -22.15 -13.64
C PRO A 173 31.62 -23.57 -14.19
N ALA A 174 30.40 -24.12 -14.10
CA ALA A 174 30.12 -25.49 -14.58
C ALA A 174 29.95 -25.58 -16.12
N LEU A 175 29.55 -24.49 -16.77
CA LEU A 175 29.32 -24.44 -18.22
C LEU A 175 30.60 -24.13 -19.03
N ALA A 176 31.58 -23.46 -18.43
CA ALA A 176 32.86 -23.16 -19.09
C ALA A 176 33.73 -24.43 -19.33
N HIS A 177 33.56 -25.48 -18.52
CA HIS A 177 34.31 -26.74 -18.69
C HIS A 177 33.64 -27.74 -19.64
N GLN A 178 32.38 -27.54 -20.02
CA GLN A 178 31.66 -28.44 -20.93
C GLN A 178 31.77 -28.03 -22.41
N GLY A 179 32.07 -26.74 -22.68
CA GLY A 179 32.30 -26.21 -24.04
C GLY A 179 33.70 -26.50 -24.62
N VAL A 180 34.70 -26.78 -23.79
CA VAL A 180 36.10 -27.01 -24.25
C VAL A 180 36.36 -28.48 -24.62
N ARG A 181 35.52 -29.42 -24.15
CA ARG A 181 35.68 -30.86 -24.48
C ARG A 181 35.03 -31.31 -25.79
N ARG A 182 34.17 -30.49 -26.42
CA ARG A 182 33.54 -30.85 -27.70
C ARG A 182 34.34 -30.41 -28.93
N SER A 183 35.26 -29.46 -28.80
CA SER A 183 36.07 -28.94 -29.91
C SER A 183 37.36 -29.73 -30.19
N LEU A 184 37.58 -30.87 -29.51
CA LEU A 184 38.74 -31.76 -29.71
C LEU A 184 38.36 -33.14 -30.29
N GLN A 185 37.13 -33.34 -30.77
CA GLN A 185 36.69 -34.60 -31.39
C GLN A 185 36.28 -34.48 -32.89
N GLU A 186 36.53 -33.34 -33.54
CA GLU A 186 36.20 -33.13 -34.97
C GLU A 186 37.43 -32.94 -35.88
N LEU A 187 38.59 -33.46 -35.47
CA LEU A 187 39.77 -33.56 -36.32
C LEU A 187 40.38 -34.97 -36.21
N ASP A 188 39.67 -35.94 -36.79
CA ASP A 188 40.22 -37.20 -37.35
C ASP A 188 39.38 -37.59 -38.57
#